data_AF-A0A6G8AL64-F1
#
_entry.id   AF-A0A6G8AL64-F1
#
_cell.length_a   1.000
_cell.length_b   1.000
_cell.length_c   1.000
_cell.angle_alpha   90.00
_cell.angle_beta   90.00
_cell.angle_gamma   90.00
#
_symmetry.space_group_name_H-M   'P 1'
#
loop_
_entity.id
_entity.type
_entity.pdbx_description
1 polymer ?
#
loop_
_entity_poly.entity_id
_entity_poly.type
_entity_poly.pdbx_seq_one_letter_code
_entity_poly.pdbx_strand_id
1 'polypeptide(L)'
;MNKFLKDERGVSLIELIGVTVLLGVMSILISGIFFTTVKTTDIQGEKVQIQQAANNMFAQMESISKIKNIYKDAGYLGKFTGVDWHKAHIIKPLAEDAATGEWLAMKDEEQGTNKIAITNINDTLNKTKTTYQIKNPKIKIKILQQKNENEVTNTQYKTPNYRDTFSIQTTVMVLFYKDDINFSEYYEAESGTWEFDKLSKLTNTVYSRKSVMYYRDDDKAKGDVPGDGRW
;
A
#
# COMPACT_ATOMS: atom_id res chain seq x y z
N MET A 1 -23.05 61.42 62.37
CA MET A 1 -22.93 60.01 61.95
C MET A 1 -22.53 60.00 60.47
N ASN A 2 -21.23 60.09 60.18
CA ASN A 2 -20.74 60.13 58.80
C ASN A 2 -20.69 58.70 58.26
N LYS A 3 -21.71 58.30 57.50
CA LYS A 3 -21.64 57.10 56.67
C LYS A 3 -20.68 57.39 55.52
N PHE A 4 -19.48 56.80 55.58
CA PHE A 4 -18.61 56.68 54.42
C PHE A 4 -19.34 55.84 53.36
N LEU A 5 -19.76 56.48 52.27
CA LEU A 5 -20.17 55.78 51.07
C LEU A 5 -18.91 55.12 50.48
N LYS A 6 -18.94 53.80 50.32
CA LYS A 6 -17.88 53.02 49.66
C LYS A 6 -17.73 53.54 48.23
N ASP A 7 -16.49 53.83 47.89
CA ASP A 7 -16.01 54.19 46.56
C ASP A 7 -16.48 53.15 45.53
N GLU A 8 -17.53 53.48 44.76
CA GLU A 8 -17.92 52.71 43.57
C GLU A 8 -16.87 52.96 42.50
N ARG A 9 -15.76 52.23 42.59
CA ARG A 9 -14.69 52.27 41.60
C ARG A 9 -15.22 51.75 40.27
N GLY A 10 -15.67 52.67 39.43
CA GLY A 10 -15.93 52.41 38.01
C GLY A 10 -14.65 51.92 37.34
N VAL A 11 -14.79 50.92 36.48
CA VAL A 11 -13.69 50.34 35.69
C VAL A 11 -12.97 51.46 34.94
N SER A 12 -11.66 51.61 35.15
CA SER A 12 -10.90 52.65 34.45
C SER A 12 -10.76 52.29 32.96
N LEU A 13 -10.68 53.29 32.09
CA LEU A 13 -10.51 53.09 30.64
C LEU A 13 -9.26 52.21 30.34
N ILE A 14 -8.21 52.36 31.14
CA ILE A 14 -6.96 51.58 31.04
C ILE A 14 -7.18 50.12 31.44
N GLU A 15 -7.99 49.86 32.47
CA GLU A 15 -8.36 48.49 32.88
C GLU A 15 -9.22 47.82 31.80
N LEU A 16 -10.15 48.56 31.19
CA LEU A 16 -10.99 48.05 30.10
C LEU A 16 -10.14 47.69 28.86
N ILE A 17 -9.18 48.54 28.49
CA ILE A 17 -8.25 48.27 27.39
C ILE A 17 -7.37 47.06 27.71
N GLY A 18 -6.84 46.98 28.94
CA GLY A 18 -6.03 45.84 29.40
C GLY A 18 -6.77 44.51 29.33
N VAL A 19 -8.02 44.48 29.78
CA VAL A 19 -8.90 43.28 29.69
C VAL A 19 -9.20 42.92 28.24
N THR A 20 -9.46 43.91 27.38
CA THR A 20 -9.75 43.68 25.95
C THR A 20 -8.54 43.10 25.22
N VAL A 21 -7.33 43.61 25.49
CA VAL A 21 -6.09 43.07 24.93
C VAL A 21 -5.85 41.64 25.41
N LEU A 22 -6.03 41.37 26.70
CA LEU A 22 -5.91 40.02 27.27
C LEU A 22 -6.90 39.04 26.63
N LEU A 23 -8.17 39.43 26.46
CA LEU A 23 -9.18 38.61 25.79
C LEU A 23 -8.85 38.37 24.31
N GLY A 24 -8.30 39.36 23.61
CA GLY A 24 -7.84 39.23 22.23
C GLY A 24 -6.69 38.22 22.10
N VAL A 25 -5.68 38.32 22.97
CA VAL A 25 -4.55 37.38 23.00
C VAL A 25 -5.03 35.97 23.34
N MET A 26 -5.91 35.81 24.33
CA MET A 26 -6.48 34.50 24.67
C MET A 26 -7.30 33.90 23.52
N SER A 27 -8.09 34.71 22.82
CA SER A 27 -8.87 34.25 21.68
C SER A 27 -7.97 33.74 20.55
N ILE A 28 -6.88 34.45 20.23
CA ILE A 28 -5.91 34.04 19.22
C ILE A 28 -5.23 32.72 19.60
N LEU A 29 -4.83 32.56 20.88
CA LEU A 29 -4.22 31.34 21.37
C LEU A 29 -5.17 30.14 21.28
N ILE A 30 -6.42 30.33 21.71
CA ILE A 30 -7.46 29.30 21.65
C ILE A 30 -7.71 28.90 20.19
N SER A 31 -7.90 29.87 19.28
CA SER A 31 -8.07 29.59 17.84
C SER A 31 -6.88 28.83 17.24
N GLY A 32 -5.65 29.17 17.62
CA GLY A 32 -4.44 28.45 17.19
C GLY A 32 -4.42 27.00 17.66
N ILE A 33 -4.76 26.74 18.93
CA ILE A 33 -4.84 25.38 19.48
C ILE A 33 -5.95 24.57 18.78
N PHE A 34 -7.13 25.15 18.56
CA PHE A 34 -8.20 24.49 17.83
C PHE A 34 -7.77 24.13 16.40
N PHE A 35 -7.15 25.07 15.68
CA PHE A 35 -6.72 24.84 14.29
C PHE A 35 -5.65 23.74 14.17
N THR A 36 -4.68 23.72 15.09
CA THR A 36 -3.66 22.64 15.13
C THR A 36 -4.26 21.28 15.49
N THR A 37 -5.25 21.26 16.39
CA THR A 37 -5.94 20.03 16.80
C THR A 37 -6.76 19.44 15.64
N VAL A 38 -7.54 20.27 14.93
CA VAL A 38 -8.30 19.86 13.75
C VAL A 38 -7.36 19.29 12.67
N LYS A 39 -6.28 20.01 12.34
CA LYS A 39 -5.27 19.51 11.39
C LYS A 39 -4.67 18.17 11.79
N THR A 40 -4.39 17.98 13.08
CA THR A 40 -3.79 16.73 13.57
C THR A 40 -4.78 15.58 13.44
N THR A 41 -6.06 15.80 13.77
CA THR A 41 -7.13 14.81 13.59
C THR A 41 -7.31 14.44 12.11
N ASP A 42 -7.27 15.41 11.21
CA ASP A 42 -7.38 15.15 9.77
C ASP A 42 -6.21 14.30 9.24
N ILE A 43 -4.98 14.61 9.67
CA ILE A 43 -3.78 13.83 9.31
C ILE A 43 -3.86 12.40 9.87
N GLN A 44 -4.31 12.24 11.12
CA GLN A 44 -4.49 10.91 11.71
C GLN A 44 -5.58 10.11 11.00
N GLY A 45 -6.70 10.76 10.65
CA GLY A 45 -7.77 10.16 9.86
C GLY A 45 -7.31 9.69 8.48
N GLU A 46 -6.50 10.49 7.79
CA GLU A 46 -5.88 10.12 6.51
C GLU A 46 -4.95 8.91 6.67
N LYS A 47 -4.09 8.88 7.70
CA LYS A 47 -3.21 7.73 7.97
C LYS A 47 -4.00 6.45 8.24
N VAL A 48 -5.05 6.51 9.06
CA VAL A 48 -5.92 5.36 9.35
C VAL A 48 -6.60 4.88 8.08
N GLN A 49 -7.11 5.80 7.25
CA GLN A 49 -7.73 5.45 5.97
C GLN A 49 -6.74 4.72 5.05
N ILE A 50 -5.52 5.23 4.90
CA ILE A 50 -4.49 4.63 4.03
C ILE A 50 -4.11 3.23 4.54
N GLN A 51 -3.94 3.06 5.86
CA GLN A 51 -3.66 1.75 6.44
C GLN A 51 -4.80 0.76 6.22
N GLN A 52 -6.05 1.19 6.41
CA GLN A 52 -7.23 0.35 6.15
C GLN A 52 -7.33 -0.03 4.67
N ALA A 53 -7.10 0.92 3.75
CA ALA A 53 -7.08 0.65 2.31
C ALA A 53 -6.01 -0.38 1.96
N ALA A 54 -4.79 -0.21 2.49
CA ALA A 54 -3.71 -1.18 2.30
C ALA A 54 -4.09 -2.56 2.83
N ASN A 55 -4.67 -2.66 4.03
CA ASN A 55 -5.09 -3.94 4.60
C ASN A 55 -6.14 -4.64 3.74
N ASN A 56 -7.13 -3.89 3.25
CA ASN A 56 -8.18 -4.42 2.37
C ASN A 56 -7.63 -4.87 1.01
N MET A 57 -6.66 -4.13 0.44
CA MET A 57 -5.95 -4.56 -0.76
C MET A 57 -5.18 -5.86 -0.52
N PHE A 58 -4.45 -5.97 0.59
CA PHE A 58 -3.74 -7.19 0.93
C PHE A 58 -4.67 -8.38 1.15
N ALA A 59 -5.79 -8.19 1.85
CA ALA A 59 -6.79 -9.24 2.02
C ALA A 59 -7.34 -9.73 0.67
N GLN A 60 -7.58 -8.81 -0.27
CA GLN A 60 -7.98 -9.17 -1.64
C GLN A 60 -6.89 -9.93 -2.39
N MET A 61 -5.64 -9.49 -2.30
CA MET A 61 -4.52 -10.19 -2.93
C MET A 61 -4.28 -11.58 -2.31
N GLU A 62 -4.48 -11.74 -1.01
CA GLU A 62 -4.42 -13.02 -0.31
C GLU A 62 -5.59 -13.94 -0.71
N SER A 63 -6.77 -13.38 -0.98
CA SER A 63 -7.88 -14.14 -1.55
C SER A 63 -7.53 -14.62 -2.96
N ILE A 64 -6.94 -13.75 -3.79
CA ILE A 64 -6.46 -14.09 -5.13
C ILE A 64 -5.42 -15.20 -5.08
N SER A 65 -4.47 -15.14 -4.14
CA SER A 65 -3.42 -16.16 -4.01
C SER A 65 -3.94 -17.56 -3.63
N LYS A 66 -5.16 -17.64 -3.10
CA LYS A 66 -5.82 -18.92 -2.76
C LYS A 66 -6.66 -19.49 -3.91
N ILE A 67 -6.78 -18.78 -5.04
CA ILE A 67 -7.48 -19.29 -6.22
C ILE A 67 -6.74 -20.52 -6.74
N LYS A 68 -7.49 -21.61 -6.91
CA LYS A 68 -6.95 -22.89 -7.41
C LYS A 68 -6.24 -22.67 -8.74
N ASN A 69 -5.03 -23.22 -8.88
CA ASN A 69 -4.18 -23.16 -10.07
C ASN A 69 -3.71 -21.75 -10.50
N ILE A 70 -4.00 -20.68 -9.75
CA ILE A 70 -3.66 -19.32 -10.22
C ILE A 70 -2.17 -19.11 -10.47
N TYR A 71 -1.30 -19.71 -9.65
CA TYR A 71 0.14 -19.66 -9.85
C TYR A 71 0.58 -20.41 -11.10
N LYS A 72 -0.03 -21.58 -11.37
CA LYS A 72 0.17 -22.31 -12.62
C LYS A 72 -0.22 -21.46 -13.82
N ASP A 73 -1.40 -20.86 -13.77
CA ASP A 73 -1.94 -20.05 -14.85
C ASP A 73 -1.10 -18.78 -15.06
N ALA A 74 -0.52 -18.24 -13.99
CA ALA A 74 0.42 -17.11 -14.04
C ALA A 74 1.83 -17.50 -14.54
N GLY A 75 2.09 -18.76 -14.90
CA GLY A 75 3.40 -19.21 -15.40
C GLY A 75 4.43 -19.48 -14.30
N TYR A 76 4.00 -19.82 -13.09
CA TYR A 76 4.93 -20.16 -11.99
C TYR A 76 5.49 -21.58 -12.09
N LEU A 77 4.84 -22.47 -12.83
CA LEU A 77 5.23 -23.88 -12.98
C LEU A 77 6.17 -24.08 -14.18
N GLY A 78 7.48 -24.01 -13.92
CA GLY A 78 8.54 -24.54 -14.79
C GLY A 78 8.86 -23.74 -16.07
N LYS A 79 10.12 -23.87 -16.51
CA LYS A 79 10.85 -23.20 -17.61
C LYS A 79 10.17 -23.05 -19.00
N PHE A 80 8.93 -23.49 -19.19
CA PHE A 80 8.36 -23.72 -20.54
C PHE A 80 7.03 -23.01 -20.81
N THR A 81 6.53 -22.16 -19.93
CA THR A 81 5.43 -21.26 -20.27
C THR A 81 5.97 -20.01 -20.96
N GLY A 82 5.37 -19.59 -22.08
CA GLY A 82 5.83 -18.47 -22.91
C GLY A 82 5.77 -17.06 -22.29
N VAL A 83 5.68 -16.97 -20.96
CA VAL A 83 5.78 -15.72 -20.19
C VAL A 83 7.15 -15.70 -19.54
N ASP A 84 7.86 -14.59 -19.71
CA ASP A 84 9.11 -14.33 -19.01
C ASP A 84 8.94 -14.55 -17.51
N TRP A 85 9.83 -15.34 -16.92
CA TRP A 85 9.74 -15.79 -15.53
C TRP A 85 9.57 -14.63 -14.55
N HIS A 86 10.24 -13.51 -14.82
CA HIS A 86 10.24 -12.31 -14.00
C HIS A 86 8.94 -11.51 -14.10
N LYS A 87 8.17 -11.71 -15.18
CA LYS A 87 6.87 -11.06 -15.44
C LYS A 87 5.68 -11.87 -14.95
N ALA A 88 5.92 -13.05 -14.38
CA ALA A 88 4.89 -13.93 -13.86
C ALA A 88 4.25 -13.32 -12.58
N HIS A 89 3.00 -12.88 -12.69
CA HIS A 89 2.26 -12.25 -11.59
C HIS A 89 0.83 -12.80 -11.50
N ILE A 90 0.34 -13.03 -10.28
CA ILE A 90 -1.03 -13.50 -10.03
C ILE A 90 -2.01 -12.33 -9.84
N ILE A 91 -1.50 -11.18 -9.39
CA ILE A 91 -2.29 -9.97 -9.15
C ILE A 91 -2.21 -9.12 -10.41
N LYS A 92 -3.36 -8.67 -10.88
CA LYS A 92 -3.46 -7.72 -11.98
C LYS A 92 -3.95 -6.37 -11.44
N PRO A 93 -3.03 -5.43 -11.17
CA PRO A 93 -3.40 -4.06 -10.82
C PRO A 93 -3.88 -3.32 -12.07
N LEU A 94 -4.97 -2.57 -11.93
CA LEU A 94 -5.63 -1.83 -13.00
C LEU A 94 -5.71 -0.34 -12.65
N ALA A 95 -5.47 0.51 -13.64
CA ALA A 95 -5.76 1.93 -13.58
C ALA A 95 -6.90 2.26 -14.57
N GLU A 96 -7.73 3.22 -14.21
CA GLU A 96 -8.77 3.73 -15.09
C GLU A 96 -8.15 4.74 -16.06
N ASP A 97 -8.29 4.48 -17.36
CA ASP A 97 -7.89 5.41 -18.40
C ASP A 97 -8.85 6.60 -18.43
N ALA A 98 -8.29 7.81 -18.34
CA ALA A 98 -9.08 9.02 -18.20
C ALA A 98 -9.85 9.39 -19.48
N ALA A 99 -9.40 8.93 -20.66
CA ALA A 99 -10.00 9.28 -21.94
C ALA A 99 -11.15 8.34 -22.32
N THR A 100 -11.00 7.04 -22.01
CA THR A 100 -11.93 5.98 -22.42
C THR A 100 -12.78 5.46 -21.26
N GLY A 101 -12.36 5.66 -20.01
CA GLY A 101 -12.99 5.05 -18.83
C GLY A 101 -12.70 3.55 -18.70
N GLU A 102 -11.83 3.00 -19.54
CA GLU A 102 -11.47 1.59 -19.50
C GLU A 102 -10.47 1.28 -18.39
N TRP A 103 -10.50 0.05 -17.89
CA TRP A 103 -9.56 -0.42 -16.87
C TRP A 103 -8.40 -1.14 -17.53
N LEU A 104 -7.23 -0.51 -17.54
CA LEU A 104 -6.02 -1.01 -18.16
C LEU A 104 -5.04 -1.52 -17.11
N ALA A 105 -4.26 -2.55 -17.45
CA ALA A 105 -3.21 -3.05 -16.57
C ALA A 105 -2.16 -1.96 -16.33
N MET A 106 -1.81 -1.76 -15.06
CA MET A 106 -0.74 -0.84 -14.70
C MET A 106 0.58 -1.41 -15.19
N LYS A 107 1.38 -0.61 -15.88
CA LYS A 107 2.74 -1.00 -16.28
C LYS A 107 3.70 -0.75 -15.13
N ASP A 108 4.81 -1.49 -15.08
CA ASP A 108 5.77 -1.46 -13.98
C ASP A 108 6.38 -0.07 -13.77
N GLU A 109 6.89 0.55 -14.84
CA GLU A 109 7.63 1.81 -14.77
C GLU A 109 6.75 3.08 -14.80
N GLU A 110 5.45 2.94 -15.12
CA GLU A 110 4.53 4.08 -15.20
C GLU A 110 4.08 4.58 -13.82
N GLN A 111 3.56 5.81 -13.78
CA GLN A 111 2.97 6.35 -12.56
C GLN A 111 1.76 5.52 -12.10
N GLY A 112 1.61 5.43 -10.78
CA GLY A 112 0.36 5.02 -10.15
C GLY A 112 -0.73 6.06 -10.26
N THR A 113 -1.94 5.70 -9.83
CA THR A 113 -3.11 6.58 -9.85
C THR A 113 -3.79 6.62 -8.49
N ASN A 114 -4.59 7.65 -8.22
CA ASN A 114 -5.34 7.75 -6.96
C ASN A 114 -6.44 6.68 -6.83
N LYS A 115 -6.98 6.23 -7.97
CA LYS A 115 -8.02 5.23 -8.08
C LYS A 115 -7.48 4.05 -8.88
N ILE A 116 -7.41 2.89 -8.23
CA ILE A 116 -6.94 1.64 -8.83
C ILE A 116 -7.97 0.55 -8.63
N ALA A 117 -7.88 -0.52 -9.40
CA ALA A 117 -8.61 -1.75 -9.13
C ALA A 117 -7.67 -2.95 -9.09
N ILE A 118 -8.02 -3.96 -8.31
CA ILE A 118 -7.27 -5.20 -8.18
C ILE A 118 -8.14 -6.35 -8.67
N THR A 119 -7.60 -7.17 -9.56
CA THR A 119 -8.19 -8.45 -9.95
C THR A 119 -7.10 -9.52 -10.09
N ASN A 120 -7.51 -10.74 -10.41
CA ASN A 120 -6.59 -11.85 -10.69
C ASN A 120 -6.18 -11.86 -12.17
N ILE A 121 -5.06 -12.52 -12.48
CA ILE A 121 -4.53 -12.59 -13.85
C ILE A 121 -5.49 -13.28 -14.84
N ASN A 122 -6.31 -14.22 -14.37
CA ASN A 122 -7.26 -14.97 -15.21
C ASN A 122 -8.52 -14.17 -15.57
N ASP A 123 -8.81 -13.06 -14.90
CA ASP A 123 -9.99 -12.21 -15.16
C ASP A 123 -9.77 -11.30 -16.37
N THR A 124 -9.76 -11.87 -17.57
CA THR A 124 -9.50 -11.14 -18.83
C THR A 124 -10.47 -9.99 -19.10
N LEU A 125 -11.69 -10.06 -18.57
CA LEU A 125 -12.74 -9.05 -18.76
C LEU A 125 -12.84 -8.03 -17.60
N ASN A 126 -11.95 -8.11 -16.61
CA ASN A 126 -11.94 -7.24 -15.43
C ASN A 126 -13.29 -7.16 -14.70
N LYS A 127 -14.04 -8.28 -14.66
CA LYS A 127 -15.39 -8.35 -14.08
C LYS A 127 -15.36 -8.47 -12.55
N THR A 128 -14.33 -9.10 -12.02
CA THR A 128 -14.16 -9.38 -10.58
C THR A 128 -13.25 -8.37 -9.88
N LYS A 129 -12.97 -7.24 -10.54
CA LYS A 129 -12.13 -6.18 -10.00
C LYS A 129 -12.74 -5.57 -8.74
N THR A 130 -11.89 -5.30 -7.76
CA THR A 130 -12.23 -4.52 -6.57
C THR A 130 -11.54 -3.17 -6.63
N THR A 131 -12.30 -2.08 -6.55
CA THR A 131 -11.78 -0.73 -6.70
C THR A 131 -11.38 -0.13 -5.36
N TYR A 132 -10.29 0.61 -5.34
CA TYR A 132 -9.77 1.33 -4.19
C TYR A 132 -9.45 2.77 -4.58
N GLN A 133 -9.82 3.70 -3.71
CA GLN A 133 -9.55 5.12 -3.90
C GLN A 133 -9.27 5.78 -2.55
N ILE A 134 -8.25 6.63 -2.50
CA ILE A 134 -7.94 7.44 -1.32
C ILE A 134 -8.63 8.79 -1.45
N LYS A 135 -9.21 9.30 -0.36
CA LYS A 135 -9.95 10.58 -0.35
C LYS A 135 -9.08 11.76 -0.81
N ASN A 136 -7.80 11.74 -0.45
CA ASN A 136 -6.85 12.75 -0.90
C ASN A 136 -6.42 12.47 -2.35
N PRO A 137 -6.82 13.30 -3.33
CA PRO A 137 -6.53 13.06 -4.74
C PRO A 137 -5.04 13.21 -5.08
N LYS A 138 -4.24 13.84 -4.20
CA LYS A 138 -2.79 13.98 -4.39
C LYS A 138 -2.02 12.70 -4.11
N ILE A 139 -2.63 11.72 -3.46
CA ILE A 139 -2.00 10.44 -3.15
C ILE A 139 -2.26 9.47 -4.30
N LYS A 140 -1.19 8.99 -4.90
CA LYS A 140 -1.19 7.93 -5.89
C LYS A 140 -0.92 6.58 -5.23
N ILE A 141 -1.45 5.54 -5.83
CA ILE A 141 -1.33 4.16 -5.37
C ILE A 141 -0.62 3.37 -6.46
N LYS A 142 0.39 2.61 -6.08
CA LYS A 142 1.10 1.68 -6.96
C LYS A 142 1.20 0.32 -6.28
N ILE A 143 0.94 -0.73 -7.03
CA ILE A 143 1.14 -2.11 -6.60
C ILE A 143 2.35 -2.64 -7.35
N LEU A 144 3.33 -3.10 -6.59
CA LEU A 144 4.59 -3.63 -7.09
C LEU A 144 4.65 -5.10 -6.73
N GLN A 145 5.07 -5.93 -7.68
CA GLN A 145 5.17 -7.37 -7.51
C GLN A 145 6.56 -7.82 -7.93
N GLN A 146 7.16 -8.68 -7.12
CA GLN A 146 8.41 -9.34 -7.42
C GLN A 146 8.25 -10.81 -7.10
N LYS A 147 8.53 -11.66 -8.08
CA LYS A 147 8.72 -13.09 -7.82
C LYS A 147 10.10 -13.26 -7.21
N ASN A 148 10.18 -13.80 -5.99
CA ASN A 148 11.46 -14.01 -5.32
C ASN A 148 12.18 -15.20 -5.97
N GLU A 149 13.48 -15.05 -6.21
CA GLU A 149 14.31 -16.09 -6.83
C GLU A 149 14.54 -17.31 -5.92
N ASN A 150 14.31 -17.18 -4.62
CA ASN A 150 14.50 -18.27 -3.67
C ASN A 150 13.35 -19.28 -3.76
N GLU A 151 13.55 -20.37 -4.49
CA GLU A 151 12.92 -21.65 -4.13
C GLU A 151 13.45 -22.02 -2.74
N VAL A 152 12.69 -21.75 -1.68
CA VAL A 152 13.05 -22.27 -0.36
C VAL A 152 12.67 -23.75 -0.35
N THR A 153 13.66 -24.60 -0.55
CA THR A 153 13.59 -26.05 -0.32
C THR A 153 13.56 -26.28 1.19
N ASN A 154 12.39 -26.62 1.73
CA ASN A 154 12.30 -27.11 3.11
C ASN A 154 12.21 -28.63 3.07
N THR A 155 13.30 -29.31 3.45
CA THR A 155 13.31 -30.77 3.61
C THR A 155 12.53 -31.14 4.88
N GLN A 156 11.41 -31.85 4.74
CA GLN A 156 10.67 -32.35 5.91
C GLN A 156 11.25 -33.69 6.39
N TYR A 157 11.94 -33.68 7.53
CA TYR A 157 12.59 -34.87 8.13
C TYR A 157 11.64 -35.87 8.83
N LYS A 158 10.32 -35.63 8.84
CA LYS A 158 9.36 -36.43 9.62
C LYS A 158 8.59 -37.50 8.82
N THR A 159 8.83 -37.63 7.52
CA THR A 159 8.19 -38.66 6.68
C THR A 159 9.22 -39.68 6.17
N PRO A 160 8.89 -40.99 6.09
CA PRO A 160 9.83 -42.05 5.67
C PRO A 160 10.42 -41.85 4.25
N ASN A 161 9.75 -41.04 3.43
CA ASN A 161 10.25 -40.58 2.14
C ASN A 161 10.65 -39.11 2.29
N TYR A 162 11.94 -38.83 2.23
CA TYR A 162 12.46 -37.47 2.06
C TYR A 162 11.78 -36.86 0.83
N ARG A 163 10.99 -35.80 1.03
CA ARG A 163 10.33 -35.07 -0.06
C ARG A 163 10.68 -33.60 0.05
N ASP A 164 11.25 -33.06 -1.02
CA ASP A 164 11.50 -31.64 -1.16
C ASP A 164 10.17 -30.90 -1.28
N THR A 165 9.97 -29.89 -0.44
CA THR A 165 8.84 -28.97 -0.59
C THR A 165 9.30 -27.76 -1.39
N PHE A 166 8.67 -27.55 -2.54
CA PHE A 166 8.89 -26.37 -3.37
C PHE A 166 7.89 -25.30 -2.97
N SER A 167 8.41 -24.19 -2.44
CA SER A 167 7.61 -23.00 -2.15
C SER A 167 8.06 -21.85 -3.03
N ILE A 168 7.11 -21.29 -3.79
CA ILE A 168 7.35 -20.08 -4.58
C ILE A 168 6.88 -18.89 -3.74
N GLN A 169 7.73 -17.89 -3.65
CA GLN A 169 7.47 -16.68 -2.89
C GLN A 169 7.29 -15.49 -3.83
N THR A 170 6.23 -14.71 -3.63
CA THR A 170 6.02 -13.45 -4.33
C THR A 170 5.97 -12.34 -3.30
N THR A 171 6.91 -11.39 -3.39
CA THR A 171 6.87 -10.16 -2.61
C THR A 171 5.94 -9.17 -3.30
N VAL A 172 5.01 -8.61 -2.54
CA VAL A 172 4.07 -7.59 -3.01
C VAL A 172 4.19 -6.37 -2.12
N MET A 173 4.32 -5.20 -2.73
CA MET A 173 4.28 -3.92 -2.04
C MET A 173 3.13 -3.07 -2.57
N VAL A 174 2.31 -2.56 -1.65
CA VAL A 174 1.40 -1.45 -1.93
C VAL A 174 2.09 -0.17 -1.48
N LEU A 175 2.32 0.74 -2.42
CA LEU A 175 2.97 2.02 -2.21
C LEU A 175 1.95 3.15 -2.37
N PHE A 176 1.86 4.01 -1.35
CA PHE A 176 1.12 5.26 -1.36
C PHE A 176 2.11 6.40 -1.36
N TYR A 177 2.07 7.25 -2.37
CA TYR A 177 3.06 8.30 -2.57
C TYR A 177 2.43 9.57 -3.16
N LYS A 178 3.18 10.67 -3.08
CA LYS A 178 2.85 11.97 -3.66
C LYS A 178 3.84 12.29 -4.78
N ASP A 179 3.45 13.22 -5.65
CA ASP A 179 4.27 13.68 -6.77
C ASP A 179 4.63 12.55 -7.75
N ASP A 180 5.65 12.73 -8.58
CA ASP A 180 6.10 11.73 -9.55
C ASP A 180 7.33 10.98 -8.99
N ILE A 181 7.38 9.66 -9.22
CA ILE A 181 8.55 8.82 -8.93
C ILE A 181 9.05 8.23 -10.24
N ASN A 182 10.35 8.34 -10.51
CA ASN A 182 10.96 7.63 -11.63
C ASN A 182 11.16 6.15 -11.25
N PHE A 183 10.16 5.29 -11.52
CA PHE A 183 10.21 3.88 -11.12
C PHE A 183 11.31 3.08 -11.84
N SER A 184 11.78 3.54 -13.00
CA SER A 184 12.88 2.91 -13.74
C SER A 184 14.21 2.90 -12.96
N GLU A 185 14.40 3.81 -11.99
CA GLU A 185 15.57 3.82 -11.11
C GLU A 185 15.53 2.73 -10.02
N TYR A 186 14.36 2.16 -9.77
CA TYR A 186 14.12 1.19 -8.69
C TYR A 186 13.67 -0.17 -9.20
N TYR A 187 13.54 -0.33 -10.51
CA TYR A 187 13.11 -1.56 -11.18
C TYR A 187 14.17 -2.00 -12.19
N GLU A 188 14.63 -3.23 -12.03
CA GLU A 188 15.51 -3.87 -12.99
C GLU A 188 14.69 -4.78 -13.91
N ALA A 189 14.40 -4.33 -15.13
CA ALA A 189 13.51 -5.03 -16.05
C ALA A 189 14.02 -6.43 -16.48
N GLU A 190 15.34 -6.64 -16.49
CA GLU A 190 15.93 -7.94 -16.84
C GLU A 190 15.72 -9.00 -15.75
N SER A 191 15.83 -8.60 -14.47
CA SER A 191 15.69 -9.50 -13.32
C SER A 191 14.32 -9.42 -12.65
N GLY A 192 13.45 -8.48 -13.06
CA GLY A 192 12.18 -8.18 -12.39
C GLY A 192 12.32 -7.76 -10.93
N THR A 193 13.51 -7.28 -10.53
CA THR A 193 13.82 -6.95 -9.14
C THR A 193 13.44 -5.52 -8.80
N TRP A 194 12.86 -5.34 -7.61
CA TRP A 194 12.50 -4.04 -7.06
C TRP A 194 13.35 -3.66 -5.85
N GLU A 195 13.80 -2.41 -5.80
CA GLU A 195 14.45 -1.84 -4.63
C GLU A 195 13.43 -1.35 -3.58
N PHE A 196 12.63 -2.28 -3.06
CA PHE A 196 11.53 -2.01 -2.12
C PHE A 196 11.94 -1.16 -0.91
N ASP A 197 13.13 -1.42 -0.35
CA ASP A 197 13.59 -0.73 0.85
C ASP A 197 14.00 0.73 0.56
N LYS A 198 14.42 1.05 -0.67
CA LYS A 198 14.65 2.45 -1.08
C LYS A 198 13.32 3.15 -1.35
N LEU A 199 12.42 2.52 -2.11
CA LEU A 199 11.08 3.06 -2.42
C LEU A 199 10.29 3.43 -1.15
N SER A 200 10.30 2.56 -0.14
CA SER A 200 9.61 2.80 1.14
C SER A 200 10.16 3.98 1.95
N LYS A 201 11.38 4.42 1.68
CA LYS A 201 12.08 5.50 2.40
C LYS A 201 12.14 6.81 1.63
N LEU A 202 11.60 6.86 0.41
CA LEU A 202 11.55 8.10 -0.36
C LEU A 202 10.74 9.17 0.39
N THR A 203 11.16 10.42 0.26
CA THR A 203 10.54 11.57 0.93
C THR A 203 9.10 11.80 0.49
N ASN A 204 8.76 11.40 -0.72
CA ASN A 204 7.42 11.48 -1.29
C ASN A 204 6.56 10.24 -1.01
N THR A 205 7.11 9.21 -0.38
CA THR A 205 6.33 8.04 0.09
C THR A 205 5.56 8.42 1.35
N VAL A 206 4.23 8.28 1.29
CA VAL A 206 3.32 8.55 2.42
C VAL A 206 3.19 7.32 3.31
N TYR A 207 3.05 6.15 2.69
CA TYR A 207 2.93 4.87 3.37
C TYR A 207 3.28 3.75 2.40
N SER A 208 3.90 2.68 2.91
CA SER A 208 4.14 1.46 2.15
C SER A 208 3.81 0.27 3.01
N ARG A 209 3.23 -0.77 2.42
CA ARG A 209 3.07 -2.06 3.08
C ARG A 209 3.62 -3.15 2.17
N LYS A 210 4.58 -3.90 2.69
CA LYS A 210 5.26 -5.03 2.03
C LYS A 210 4.77 -6.33 2.67
N SER A 211 4.47 -7.33 1.87
CA SER A 211 4.15 -8.69 2.34
C SER A 211 4.70 -9.73 1.36
N VAL A 212 4.90 -10.94 1.86
CA VAL A 212 5.30 -12.10 1.04
C VAL A 212 4.12 -13.06 0.99
N MET A 213 3.75 -13.46 -0.22
CA MET A 213 2.78 -14.52 -0.48
C MET A 213 3.53 -15.81 -0.78
N TYR A 214 3.03 -16.91 -0.23
CA TYR A 214 3.62 -18.23 -0.37
C TYR A 214 2.68 -19.13 -1.15
N TYR A 215 3.22 -19.80 -2.16
CA TYR A 215 2.57 -20.89 -2.87
C TYR A 215 3.38 -22.16 -2.64
N ARG A 216 2.71 -23.24 -2.25
CA ARG A 216 3.30 -24.57 -2.20
C ARG A 216 2.90 -25.33 -3.46
N ASP A 217 3.89 -25.76 -4.22
CA ASP A 217 3.67 -26.60 -5.38
C ASP A 217 3.57 -28.06 -4.95
N ASP A 218 2.34 -28.49 -4.64
CA ASP A 218 2.06 -29.84 -4.19
C ASP A 218 2.27 -30.90 -5.29
N ASP A 219 2.20 -30.53 -6.57
CA ASP A 219 2.38 -31.47 -7.68
C ASP A 219 3.87 -31.73 -7.94
N LYS A 220 4.72 -30.70 -7.87
CA LYS A 220 6.19 -30.86 -7.82
C LYS A 220 6.63 -31.59 -6.55
N ALA A 221 6.00 -31.31 -5.40
CA ALA A 221 6.26 -32.06 -4.16
C ALA A 221 5.76 -33.52 -4.21
N LYS A 222 4.86 -33.87 -5.12
CA LYS A 222 4.41 -35.25 -5.36
C LYS A 222 5.35 -36.05 -6.26
N GLY A 223 6.24 -35.38 -7.00
CA GLY A 223 7.04 -35.98 -8.05
C GLY A 223 6.25 -36.16 -9.36
N ASP A 224 5.05 -35.59 -9.46
CA ASP A 224 4.22 -35.62 -10.67
C ASP A 224 4.74 -34.63 -11.73
N VAL A 225 5.58 -33.68 -11.30
CA VAL A 225 6.33 -32.75 -12.13
C VAL A 225 7.81 -32.85 -11.75
N PRO A 226 8.76 -32.95 -12.70
CA PRO A 226 10.18 -33.00 -12.39
C PRO A 226 10.60 -31.80 -11.51
N GLY A 227 11.31 -32.06 -10.41
CA GLY A 227 11.95 -31.03 -9.62
C GLY A 227 13.06 -30.32 -10.41
N ASP A 228 13.42 -29.09 -10.04
CA ASP A 228 14.60 -28.40 -10.58
C ASP A 228 15.86 -29.06 -10.02
N GLY A 229 16.17 -30.26 -10.50
CA GLY A 229 17.43 -30.94 -10.27
C GLY A 229 18.57 -30.08 -10.79
N ARG A 230 19.01 -29.11 -10.00
CA ARG A 230 20.38 -28.64 -9.98
C ARG A 230 21.19 -29.70 -9.25
N TRP A 231 21.92 -30.46 -10.03
CA TRP A 231 23.30 -30.79 -9.71
C TRP A 231 24.14 -29.85 -10.57
#